data_AF-A0A1H0KEM2-F1
#
_entry.id   AF-A0A1H0KEM2-F1
#
_cell.length_a   1.000
_cell.length_b   1.000
_cell.length_c   1.000
_cell.angle_alpha   90.00
_cell.angle_beta   90.00
_cell.angle_gamma   90.00
#
_symmetry.space_group_name_H-M   'P 1'
#
loop_
_entity.id
_entity.type
_entity.pdbx_description
1 polymer ?
#
loop_
_entity_poly.entity_id
_entity_poly.type
_entity_poly.pdbx_seq_one_letter_code
_entity_poly.pdbx_strand_id
1 'polypeptide(L)'
;MSMPDDLLCADVAAVALRLRAASGDPSLLSDEALQQLLCAAVRLYGQKNVDGQCMRAFPEGGGGVTATDVMIATTAMLHAVNVQMFELGMWQAWTGTHSLHQGE
;
A
#
# COMPACT_ATOMS: atom_id res chain seq x y z
N MET A 1 2.26 -18.72 -20.21
CA MET A 1 1.08 -18.10 -20.84
C MET A 1 0.97 -16.70 -20.24
N SER A 2 1.31 -15.65 -20.99
CA SER A 2 1.24 -14.26 -20.49
C SER A 2 -0.22 -13.89 -20.34
N MET A 3 -0.65 -13.50 -19.13
CA MET A 3 -1.94 -12.87 -18.93
C MET A 3 -1.90 -11.50 -19.64
N PRO A 4 -2.92 -11.12 -20.43
CA PRO A 4 -2.96 -9.79 -21.03
C PRO A 4 -3.09 -8.73 -19.92
N ASP A 5 -2.22 -7.70 -19.95
CA ASP A 5 -2.11 -6.65 -18.93
C ASP A 5 -3.46 -5.94 -18.64
N ASP A 6 -4.33 -5.86 -19.64
CA ASP A 6 -5.65 -5.22 -19.55
C ASP A 6 -6.63 -6.00 -18.65
N LEU A 7 -6.49 -7.32 -18.58
CA LEU A 7 -7.36 -8.19 -17.77
C LEU A 7 -7.07 -8.02 -16.28
N LEU A 8 -5.78 -7.93 -15.93
CA LEU A 8 -5.33 -7.73 -14.56
C LEU A 8 -5.82 -6.38 -14.00
N CYS A 9 -5.84 -5.33 -14.83
CA CYS A 9 -6.28 -4.00 -14.44
C CYS A 9 -7.79 -3.94 -14.13
N ALA A 10 -8.62 -4.57 -14.98
CA ALA A 10 -10.07 -4.65 -14.78
C ALA A 10 -10.44 -5.43 -13.50
N ASP A 11 -9.76 -6.55 -13.24
CA ASP A 11 -10.00 -7.38 -12.05
C ASP A 11 -9.61 -6.65 -10.76
N VAL A 12 -8.47 -5.93 -10.76
CA VAL A 12 -8.03 -5.14 -9.60
C VAL A 12 -8.98 -3.99 -9.29
N ALA A 13 -9.51 -3.29 -10.30
CA ALA A 13 -10.48 -2.22 -10.10
C ALA A 13 -11.79 -2.74 -9.49
N ALA A 14 -12.27 -3.91 -9.96
CA ALA A 14 -13.43 -4.57 -9.39
C ALA A 14 -13.21 -5.00 -7.93
N VAL A 15 -12.02 -5.55 -7.61
CA VAL A 15 -11.65 -5.89 -6.23
C VAL A 15 -11.61 -4.65 -5.35
N ALA A 16 -10.98 -3.55 -5.79
CA ALA A 16 -10.93 -2.29 -5.04
C ALA A 16 -12.33 -1.73 -4.74
N LEU A 17 -13.25 -1.80 -5.70
CA LEU A 17 -14.64 -1.39 -5.49
C LEU A 17 -15.34 -2.26 -4.43
N ARG A 18 -15.16 -3.58 -4.48
CA ARG A 18 -15.75 -4.52 -3.51
C ARG A 18 -15.20 -4.32 -2.11
N LEU A 19 -13.90 -4.07 -1.99
CA LEU A 19 -13.25 -3.77 -0.70
C LEU A 19 -13.76 -2.46 -0.10
N ARG A 20 -13.95 -1.43 -0.93
CA ARG A 20 -14.52 -0.16 -0.50
C ARG A 20 -15.96 -0.31 -0.01
N ALA A 21 -16.76 -1.14 -0.68
CA ALA A 21 -18.10 -1.47 -0.22
C ALA A 21 -18.06 -2.23 1.12
N ALA A 22 -17.11 -3.16 1.28
CA ALA A 22 -16.89 -3.90 2.51
C ALA A 22 -16.35 -3.03 3.67
N SER A 23 -15.81 -1.83 3.42
CA SER A 23 -15.42 -0.93 4.51
C SER A 23 -16.59 -0.50 5.40
N GLY A 24 -17.84 -0.61 4.92
CA GLY A 24 -19.05 -0.43 5.72
C GLY A 24 -19.44 -1.65 6.56
N ASP A 25 -18.92 -2.83 6.24
CA ASP A 25 -19.09 -4.08 6.99
C ASP A 25 -17.83 -4.96 6.83
N PRO A 26 -16.81 -4.76 7.68
CA PRO A 26 -15.53 -5.46 7.58
C PRO A 26 -15.65 -6.99 7.71
N SER A 27 -16.76 -7.51 8.27
CA SER A 27 -16.98 -8.95 8.45
C SER A 27 -17.15 -9.71 7.13
N LEU A 28 -17.41 -9.00 6.03
CA LEU A 28 -17.58 -9.57 4.70
C LEU A 28 -16.28 -10.11 4.09
N LEU A 29 -15.12 -9.77 4.66
CA LEU A 29 -13.82 -10.24 4.22
C LEU A 29 -13.11 -10.94 5.38
N SER A 30 -12.70 -12.19 5.17
CA SER A 30 -11.89 -12.90 6.16
C SER A 30 -10.53 -12.20 6.36
N ASP A 31 -10.03 -12.20 7.59
CA ASP A 31 -8.72 -11.64 7.93
C ASP A 31 -7.59 -12.21 7.04
N GLU A 32 -7.57 -13.52 6.80
CA GLU A 32 -6.57 -14.18 5.94
C GLU A 32 -6.57 -13.60 4.51
N ALA A 33 -7.74 -13.41 3.91
CA ALA A 33 -7.86 -12.81 2.58
C ALA A 33 -7.33 -11.36 2.55
N LEU A 34 -7.61 -10.57 3.59
CA LEU A 34 -7.07 -9.21 3.72
C LEU A 34 -5.55 -9.21 3.88
N GLN A 35 -5.01 -10.13 4.68
CA GLN A 35 -3.57 -10.29 4.89
C GLN A 35 -2.85 -10.69 3.60
N GLN A 36 -3.38 -11.64 2.83
CA GLN A 36 -2.83 -12.04 1.54
C GLN A 36 -2.85 -10.88 0.53
N LEU A 37 -3.94 -10.11 0.51
CA LEU A 37 -4.04 -8.91 -0.32
C LEU A 37 -2.98 -7.87 0.05
N LEU A 38 -2.84 -7.56 1.35
CA LEU A 38 -1.83 -6.61 1.83
C LEU A 38 -0.41 -7.08 1.46
N CYS A 39 -0.10 -8.36 1.65
CA CYS A 39 1.19 -8.94 1.29
C CYS A 39 1.50 -8.74 -0.20
N ALA A 40 0.55 -9.09 -1.08
CA ALA A 40 0.71 -8.96 -2.52
C ALA A 40 0.87 -7.49 -2.96
N ALA A 41 0.00 -6.61 -2.43
CA ALA A 41 0.00 -5.19 -2.77
C ALA A 41 1.29 -4.49 -2.33
N VAL A 42 1.74 -4.71 -1.09
CA VAL A 42 2.96 -4.10 -0.55
C VAL A 42 4.19 -4.58 -1.30
N ARG A 43 4.27 -5.88 -1.61
CA ARG A 43 5.40 -6.43 -2.38
C ARG A 43 5.47 -5.85 -3.78
N LEU A 44 4.33 -5.78 -4.49
CA LEU A 44 4.26 -5.18 -5.82
C LEU A 44 4.59 -3.68 -5.79
N TYR A 45 4.06 -2.95 -4.81
CA TYR A 45 4.35 -1.52 -4.63
C TYR A 45 5.84 -1.28 -4.37
N GLY A 46 6.45 -2.08 -3.50
CA GLY A 46 7.89 -2.04 -3.24
C GLY A 46 8.71 -2.25 -4.51
N GLN A 47 8.41 -3.30 -5.28
CA GLN A 47 9.09 -3.59 -6.55
C GLN A 47 9.01 -2.42 -7.53
N LYS A 48 7.84 -1.79 -7.68
CA LYS A 48 7.68 -0.62 -8.57
C LYS A 48 8.57 0.55 -8.14
N ASN A 49 8.79 0.74 -6.84
CA ASN A 49 9.55 1.87 -6.32
C ASN A 49 11.06 1.61 -6.17
N VAL A 50 11.52 0.35 -6.26
CA VAL A 50 12.95 0.01 -6.23
C VAL A 50 13.67 0.53 -7.49
N ASP A 51 12.99 0.59 -8.64
CA ASP A 51 13.58 1.00 -9.92
C ASP A 51 13.49 2.53 -10.19
N GLY A 52 13.32 3.33 -9.14
CA GLY A 52 13.23 4.79 -9.26
C GLY A 52 11.89 5.31 -9.80
N GLN A 53 10.89 4.44 -9.99
CA GLN A 53 9.53 4.89 -10.25
C GLN A 53 8.92 5.33 -8.92
N CYS A 54 8.94 6.64 -8.64
CA CYS A 54 8.24 7.22 -7.49
C CYS A 54 6.73 7.22 -7.74
N MET A 55 6.11 6.03 -7.68
CA MET A 55 4.68 5.90 -7.80
C MET A 55 4.03 6.45 -6.53
N ARG A 56 3.00 7.31 -6.68
CA ARG A 56 2.22 7.74 -5.52
C ARG A 56 1.48 6.54 -4.92
N ALA A 57 1.44 6.45 -3.59
CA ALA A 57 0.74 5.40 -2.87
C ALA A 57 -0.78 5.43 -3.09
N PHE A 58 -1.35 6.62 -3.30
CA PHE A 58 -2.79 6.84 -3.45
C PHE A 58 -3.09 7.73 -4.67
N PRO A 59 -4.29 7.58 -5.29
CA PRO A 59 -4.73 8.45 -6.39
C PRO A 59 -4.96 9.89 -5.94
N GLU A 60 -4.94 10.83 -6.90
CA GLU A 60 -5.28 12.23 -6.66
C GLU A 60 -6.73 12.36 -6.14
N GLY A 61 -6.96 13.26 -5.18
CA GLY A 61 -8.26 13.45 -4.55
C GLY A 61 -8.58 12.48 -3.39
N GLY A 62 -7.70 11.53 -3.10
CA GLY A 62 -7.78 10.65 -1.93
C GLY A 62 -8.77 9.49 -2.11
N GLY A 63 -8.31 8.26 -1.88
CA GLY A 63 -9.12 7.03 -1.96
C GLY A 63 -10.15 6.86 -0.82
N GLY A 64 -10.40 7.90 -0.02
CA GLY A 64 -11.15 7.79 1.24
C GLY A 64 -10.32 7.26 2.42
N VAL A 65 -9.01 7.08 2.23
CA VAL A 65 -8.06 6.67 3.27
C VAL A 65 -7.72 7.87 4.15
N THR A 66 -7.81 7.70 5.47
CA THR A 66 -7.44 8.74 6.44
C THR A 66 -5.99 8.57 6.92
N ALA A 67 -5.43 9.63 7.52
CA ALA A 67 -4.11 9.54 8.14
C ALA A 67 -4.04 8.45 9.21
N THR A 68 -5.10 8.27 9.99
CA THR A 68 -5.21 7.23 11.02
C THR A 68 -5.14 5.84 10.41
N ASP A 69 -5.85 5.58 9.31
CA ASP A 69 -5.82 4.29 8.61
C ASP A 69 -4.39 3.94 8.17
N VAL A 70 -3.67 4.92 7.61
CA VAL A 70 -2.27 4.74 7.19
C VAL A 70 -1.38 4.45 8.38
N MET A 71 -1.54 5.17 9.50
CA MET A 71 -0.72 4.96 10.70
C MET A 71 -0.95 3.57 11.31
N ILE A 72 -2.20 3.12 11.41
CA ILE A 72 -2.54 1.78 11.91
C ILE A 72 -1.94 0.71 11.00
N ALA A 73 -2.17 0.81 9.68
CA ALA A 73 -1.67 -0.19 8.75
C ALA A 73 -0.13 -0.24 8.74
N THR A 74 0.52 0.92 8.67
CA THR A 74 2.00 1.01 8.63
C THR A 74 2.62 0.43 9.89
N THR A 75 2.12 0.79 11.07
CA THR A 75 2.65 0.28 12.34
C THR A 75 2.46 -1.24 12.48
N ALA A 76 1.30 -1.77 12.09
CA ALA A 76 1.05 -3.20 12.07
C ALA A 76 1.97 -3.96 11.10
N MET A 77 2.19 -3.42 9.89
CA MET A 77 3.09 -4.02 8.91
C MET A 77 4.55 -4.04 9.38
N LEU A 78 5.03 -2.93 9.94
CA LEU A 78 6.39 -2.84 10.49
C LEU A 78 6.58 -3.86 11.62
N HIS A 79 5.62 -3.94 12.55
CA HIS A 79 5.66 -4.92 13.63
C HIS A 79 5.68 -6.36 13.11
N ALA A 80 4.89 -6.68 12.08
CA ALA A 80 4.85 -8.02 11.48
C ALA A 80 6.19 -8.47 10.87
N VAL A 81 7.05 -7.52 10.47
CA VAL A 81 8.39 -7.82 9.93
C VAL A 81 9.51 -7.49 10.93
N ASN A 82 9.17 -7.32 12.21
CA ASN A 82 10.11 -7.01 13.29
C ASN A 82 10.94 -5.73 13.02
N VAL A 83 10.29 -4.69 12.52
CA VAL A 83 10.87 -3.36 12.33
C VAL A 83 10.14 -2.35 13.21
N GLN A 84 10.87 -1.47 13.88
CA GLN A 84 10.30 -0.39 14.69
C GLN A 84 10.18 0.91 13.87
N MET A 85 9.24 1.80 14.23
CA MET A 85 8.99 3.04 13.47
C MET A 85 10.23 3.93 13.34
N PHE A 86 11.10 3.96 14.35
CA PHE A 86 12.34 4.73 14.29
C PHE A 86 13.36 4.12 13.33
N GLU A 87 13.39 2.79 13.15
CA GLU A 87 14.27 2.12 12.20
C GLU A 87 13.88 2.44 10.76
N LEU A 88 12.58 2.58 10.49
CA LEU A 88 12.10 3.09 9.21
C LEU A 88 12.63 4.52 8.96
N GLY A 89 12.57 5.40 9.97
CA GLY A 89 13.11 6.75 9.86
C GLY A 89 14.62 6.77 9.60
N MET A 90 15.39 5.89 10.26
CA MET A 90 16.82 5.73 10.01
C MET A 90 17.11 5.26 8.58
N TRP A 91 16.37 4.26 8.10
CA TRP A 91 16.50 3.75 6.74
C TRP A 91 16.23 4.84 5.69
N GLN A 92 15.14 5.61 5.84
CA GLN A 92 14.81 6.72 4.94
C GLN A 92 15.88 7.82 4.91
N ALA A 93 16.50 8.11 6.06
CA ALA A 93 17.61 9.05 6.14
C ALA A 93 18.86 8.55 5.41
N TRP A 94 19.15 7.25 5.48
CA TRP A 94 20.29 6.63 4.77
C TRP A 94 20.08 6.49 3.27
N THR A 95 18.85 6.19 2.82
CA THR A 95 18.55 6.00 1.39
C THR A 95 18.24 7.28 0.64
N GLY A 96 18.22 8.44 1.30
CA GLY A 96 17.86 9.72 0.67
C GLY A 96 16.40 9.80 0.22
N THR A 97 15.53 8.92 0.72
CA THR A 97 14.08 8.91 0.38
C THR A 97 13.33 10.13 0.95
N HIS A 98 14.03 11.04 1.64
CA HIS A 98 13.49 12.28 2.20
C HIS A 98 13.24 13.40 1.16
N SER A 99 13.61 13.23 -0.12
CA SER A 99 13.51 14.30 -1.12
C SER A 99 12.19 14.27 -1.93
N LEU A 100 11.03 14.43 -1.29
CA LEU A 100 9.80 14.85 -1.96
C LEU A 100 8.93 15.68 -1.02
N HIS A 101 9.42 16.87 -0.62
CA HIS A 101 8.63 18.06 -0.21
C HIS A 101 9.58 19.23 0.17
N GLN A 102 10.52 19.58 -0.71
CA GLN A 102 11.09 20.93 -0.75
C GLN A 102 10.96 21.47 -2.17
N GLY A 103 9.79 22.02 -2.42
CA GLY A 103 9.52 23.01 -3.46
C GLY A 103 8.79 24.15 -2.75
N GLU A 104 9.37 25.32 -2.83
CA GLU A 104 8.85 26.61 -2.35
C GLU A 104 7.43 26.91 -2.86
#